data_AF-A0A3M1JXK3-F1
#
_entry.id   AF-A0A3M1JXK3-F1
#
_cell.length_a   1.000
_cell.length_b   1.000
_cell.length_c   1.000
_cell.angle_alpha   90.00
_cell.angle_beta   90.00
_cell.angle_gamma   90.00
#
_symmetry.space_group_name_H-M   'P 1'
#
loop_
_entity.id
_entity.type
_entity.pdbx_description
1 polymer ?
#
loop_
_entity_poly.entity_id
_entity_poly.type
_entity_poly.pdbx_seq_one_letter_code
_entity_poly.pdbx_strand_id
1 'polypeptide(L)'
;MSAAPPPADHALVVVHDKAQAQAAIAYAATHDHPLIVMFSPALALAGGPVLARAMLPRTLPGPVTFALDCGNDPGVALRAVQVGWTHLVTGGTCSLPEDLPVTLWTRDVLFGGGRRVVNLHDDRQPASTLRRVLA
;
A
#
# COMPACT_ATOMS: atom_id res chain seq x y z
N MET A 1 2.80 17.32 11.36
CA MET A 1 3.23 16.35 12.38
C MET A 1 3.69 15.08 11.68
N SER A 2 4.85 14.54 12.04
CA SER A 2 5.45 13.43 11.29
C SER A 2 4.93 12.12 11.87
N ALA A 3 4.03 11.44 11.16
CA ALA A 3 3.79 10.02 11.42
C ALA A 3 5.11 9.26 11.36
N ALA A 4 5.18 8.09 12.03
CA ALA A 4 6.37 7.24 11.94
C ALA A 4 6.69 6.97 10.46
N PRO A 5 7.95 7.19 10.03
CA PRO A 5 8.31 6.99 8.64
C PRO A 5 8.07 5.52 8.25
N PRO A 6 7.73 5.25 6.99
CA PRO A 6 7.60 3.88 6.52
C PRO A 6 8.94 3.15 6.70
N PRO A 7 8.96 1.88 7.13
CA PRO A 7 10.21 1.14 7.39
C PRO A 7 11.17 1.18 6.19
N ALA A 8 12.40 1.66 6.40
CA ALA A 8 13.33 1.98 5.31
C ALA A 8 13.77 0.75 4.51
N ASP A 9 13.78 -0.42 5.14
CA ASP A 9 14.18 -1.72 4.60
C ASP A 9 13.07 -2.44 3.83
N HIS A 10 11.81 -2.01 3.94
CA HIS A 10 10.71 -2.63 3.20
C HIS A 10 10.71 -2.17 1.74
N ALA A 11 10.61 -3.10 0.79
CA ALA A 11 10.34 -2.75 -0.61
C ALA A 11 8.88 -2.31 -0.79
N LEU A 12 8.63 -1.38 -1.72
CA LEU A 12 7.29 -0.91 -2.07
C LEU A 12 6.78 -1.65 -3.31
N VAL A 13 5.62 -2.29 -3.20
CA VAL A 13 4.93 -2.92 -4.32
C VAL A 13 3.59 -2.21 -4.53
N VAL A 14 3.45 -1.56 -5.68
CA VAL A 14 2.21 -0.89 -6.09
C VAL A 14 1.34 -1.87 -6.88
N VAL A 15 0.14 -2.11 -6.37
CA VAL A 15 -0.82 -3.06 -6.92
C VAL A 15 -2.10 -2.35 -7.38
N HIS A 16 -2.74 -2.92 -8.39
CA HIS A 16 -3.93 -2.35 -9.03
C HIS A 16 -5.13 -3.29 -9.00
N ASP A 17 -4.90 -4.56 -8.66
CA ASP A 17 -5.93 -5.57 -8.54
C ASP A 17 -5.62 -6.61 -7.45
N LYS A 18 -6.58 -7.53 -7.25
CA LYS A 18 -6.48 -8.61 -6.26
C LYS A 18 -5.38 -9.62 -6.56
N ALA A 19 -5.17 -9.99 -7.83
CA ALA A 19 -4.19 -11.00 -8.21
C ALA A 19 -2.76 -10.50 -7.94
N GLN A 20 -2.49 -9.23 -8.21
CA GLN A 20 -1.22 -8.57 -7.91
C GLN A 20 -0.98 -8.49 -6.40
N ALA A 21 -1.98 -8.10 -5.62
CA ALA A 21 -1.89 -8.10 -4.15
C ALA A 21 -1.58 -9.51 -3.60
N GLN A 22 -2.28 -10.54 -4.09
CA GLN A 22 -2.04 -11.93 -3.69
C GLN A 22 -0.62 -12.40 -4.05
N ALA A 23 -0.10 -12.03 -5.22
CA ALA A 23 1.27 -12.36 -5.62
C ALA A 23 2.31 -11.71 -4.71
N ALA A 24 2.12 -10.43 -4.35
CA ALA A 24 3.01 -9.71 -3.43
C ALA A 24 3.02 -10.35 -2.04
N ILE A 25 1.85 -10.70 -1.52
CA ILE A 25 1.69 -11.38 -0.23
C ILE A 25 2.38 -12.75 -0.23
N ALA A 26 2.13 -13.55 -1.27
CA ALA A 26 2.76 -14.86 -1.40
C ALA A 26 4.29 -14.75 -1.50
N TYR A 27 4.79 -13.73 -2.19
CA TYR A 27 6.22 -13.47 -2.27
C TYR A 27 6.82 -13.14 -0.89
N ALA A 28 6.24 -12.20 -0.16
CA ALA A 28 6.70 -11.81 1.18
C ALA A 28 6.71 -13.00 2.15
N ALA A 29 5.63 -13.79 2.16
CA ALA A 29 5.53 -14.96 3.03
C ALA A 29 6.53 -16.07 2.67
N THR A 30 6.85 -16.25 1.39
CA THR A 30 7.76 -17.32 0.93
C THR A 30 9.22 -16.99 1.17
N HIS A 31 9.60 -15.71 1.04
CA HIS A 31 11.00 -15.28 1.08
C HIS A 31 11.36 -14.53 2.37
N ASP A 32 10.42 -14.42 3.32
CA ASP A 32 10.55 -13.60 4.53
C ASP A 32 11.05 -12.18 4.24
N HIS A 33 10.57 -11.61 3.14
CA HIS A 33 11.02 -10.31 2.63
C HIS A 33 9.96 -9.25 2.99
N PRO A 34 10.26 -8.29 3.87
CA PRO A 34 9.31 -7.25 4.27
C PRO A 34 8.86 -6.37 3.11
N LEU A 35 7.53 -6.23 2.94
CA LEU A 35 6.94 -5.43 1.87
C LEU A 35 5.94 -4.41 2.41
N ILE A 36 5.90 -3.25 1.76
CA ILE A 36 4.74 -2.36 1.75
C ILE A 36 3.96 -2.65 0.46
N VAL A 37 2.75 -3.19 0.59
CA VAL A 37 1.84 -3.41 -0.54
C VAL A 37 0.84 -2.26 -0.58
N MET A 38 1.02 -1.38 -1.56
CA MET A 38 0.21 -0.18 -1.73
C MET A 38 -0.79 -0.35 -2.86
N PHE A 39 -2.08 -0.14 -2.58
CA PHE A 39 -3.07 -0.01 -3.64
C PHE A 39 -3.00 1.38 -4.26
N SER A 40 -3.01 1.41 -5.60
CA SER A 40 -2.89 2.63 -6.38
C SER A 40 -4.07 3.59 -6.15
N PRO A 41 -3.87 4.91 -6.37
CA PRO A 41 -4.93 5.90 -6.22
C PRO A 41 -6.08 5.65 -7.19
N ALA A 42 -5.81 5.11 -8.38
CA ALA A 42 -6.85 4.77 -9.35
C ALA A 42 -7.85 3.78 -8.76
N LEU A 43 -7.37 2.76 -8.03
CA LEU A 43 -8.26 1.80 -7.38
C LEU A 43 -9.06 2.44 -6.23
N ALA A 44 -8.39 3.25 -5.39
CA ALA A 44 -9.04 3.91 -4.26
C ALA A 44 -10.16 4.86 -4.71
N LEU A 45 -9.94 5.60 -5.80
CA LEU A 45 -10.88 6.59 -6.33
C LEU A 45 -12.01 5.95 -7.13
N ALA A 46 -11.71 4.96 -7.99
CA ALA A 46 -12.73 4.34 -8.85
C ALA A 46 -13.55 3.26 -8.12
N GLY A 47 -12.88 2.41 -7.34
CA GLY A 47 -13.50 1.28 -6.63
C GLY A 47 -13.89 1.60 -5.19
N GLY A 48 -13.31 2.64 -4.60
CA GLY A 48 -13.51 3.01 -3.21
C GLY A 48 -12.64 2.20 -2.23
N PRO A 49 -12.38 2.74 -1.02
CA PRO A 49 -11.58 2.05 0.00
C PRO A 49 -12.16 0.71 0.49
N VAL A 50 -13.48 0.54 0.41
CA VAL A 50 -14.20 -0.70 0.77
C VAL A 50 -13.77 -1.84 -0.14
N LEU A 51 -13.77 -1.59 -1.46
CA LEU A 51 -13.43 -2.61 -2.45
C LEU A 51 -11.97 -3.04 -2.29
N ALA A 52 -11.04 -2.09 -2.17
CA ALA A 52 -9.63 -2.40 -1.92
C ALA A 52 -9.46 -3.22 -0.62
N ARG A 53 -10.18 -2.88 0.45
CA ARG A 53 -10.12 -3.64 1.71
C ARG A 53 -10.61 -5.08 1.55
N ALA A 54 -11.66 -5.29 0.75
CA ALA A 54 -12.21 -6.61 0.47
C ALA A 54 -11.29 -7.51 -0.37
N MET A 55 -10.28 -6.93 -1.05
CA MET A 55 -9.26 -7.70 -1.77
C MET A 55 -8.20 -8.29 -0.83
N LEU A 56 -8.06 -7.75 0.39
CA LEU A 56 -7.08 -8.20 1.36
C LEU A 56 -7.49 -9.51 2.05
N PRO A 57 -6.52 -10.37 2.40
CA PRO A 57 -6.81 -11.51 3.26
C PRO A 57 -7.19 -11.02 4.67
N ARG A 58 -7.97 -11.82 5.39
CA ARG A 58 -8.36 -11.51 6.79
C ARG A 58 -7.17 -11.59 7.75
N THR A 59 -6.21 -12.45 7.45
CA THR A 59 -4.96 -12.63 8.17
C THR A 59 -3.81 -12.32 7.23
N LEU A 60 -2.77 -11.64 7.71
CA LEU A 60 -1.62 -11.28 6.89
C LEU A 60 -0.54 -12.36 7.06
N PRO A 61 -0.24 -13.15 6.02
CA PRO A 61 0.90 -14.06 6.09
C PRO A 61 2.19 -13.27 5.80
N GLY A 62 3.15 -13.34 6.71
CA GLY A 62 4.48 -12.73 6.57
C GLY A 62 4.56 -11.23 6.86
N PRO A 63 5.73 -10.62 6.63
CA PRO A 63 6.03 -9.23 6.99
C PRO A 63 5.44 -8.21 5.99
N VAL A 64 4.11 -8.17 5.84
CA VAL A 64 3.43 -7.26 4.90
C VAL A 64 2.71 -6.12 5.62
N THR A 65 2.99 -4.89 5.19
CA THR A 65 2.18 -3.70 5.55
C THR A 65 1.33 -3.28 4.36
N PHE A 66 0.01 -3.16 4.56
CA PHE A 66 -0.88 -2.66 3.51
C PHE A 66 -1.11 -1.17 3.66
N ALA A 67 -1.03 -0.46 2.54
CA ALA A 67 -1.36 0.95 2.46
C ALA A 67 -2.34 1.22 1.30
N LEU A 68 -3.17 2.24 1.47
CA LEU A 68 -4.05 2.74 0.43
C LEU A 68 -3.63 4.15 0.01
N ASP A 69 -3.28 4.34 -1.26
CA ASP A 69 -3.07 5.67 -1.80
C ASP A 69 -4.41 6.36 -2.04
N CYS A 70 -4.71 7.36 -1.22
CA CYS A 70 -5.95 8.13 -1.28
C CYS A 70 -5.81 9.39 -2.15
N GLY A 71 -4.64 9.60 -2.76
CA GLY A 71 -4.33 10.83 -3.48
C GLY A 71 -4.45 12.06 -2.59
N ASN A 72 -5.19 13.06 -3.04
CA ASN A 72 -5.43 14.31 -2.32
C ASN A 72 -6.88 14.43 -1.83
N ASP A 73 -7.65 13.34 -1.83
CA ASP A 73 -9.06 13.36 -1.45
C ASP A 73 -9.24 12.98 0.03
N PRO A 74 -9.59 13.96 0.91
CA PRO A 74 -9.78 13.70 2.32
C PRO A 74 -11.03 12.85 2.62
N GLY A 75 -12.04 12.87 1.74
CA GLY A 75 -13.24 12.04 1.87
C GLY A 75 -12.91 10.56 1.66
N VAL A 76 -12.07 10.26 0.67
CA VAL A 76 -11.56 8.91 0.41
C VAL A 76 -10.68 8.43 1.56
N ALA A 77 -9.79 9.29 2.05
CA ALA A 77 -8.93 8.97 3.19
C ALA A 77 -9.75 8.69 4.48
N LEU A 78 -10.73 9.55 4.79
CA LEU A 78 -11.63 9.33 5.93
C LEU A 78 -12.42 8.03 5.78
N ARG A 79 -12.94 7.75 4.57
CA ARG A 79 -13.66 6.50 4.30
C ARG A 79 -12.75 5.28 4.47
N ALA A 80 -11.48 5.39 4.12
CA ALA A 80 -10.51 4.33 4.33
C ALA A 80 -10.31 4.01 5.81
N VAL A 81 -10.18 5.04 6.67
CA VAL A 81 -10.10 4.85 8.13
C VAL A 81 -11.35 4.15 8.65
N GLN A 82 -12.54 4.58 8.23
CA GLN A 82 -13.82 3.99 8.66
C GLN A 82 -13.96 2.50 8.33
N VAL A 83 -13.29 2.03 7.28
CA VAL A 83 -13.32 0.61 6.86
C VAL A 83 -12.10 -0.17 7.34
N GLY A 84 -11.35 0.40 8.28
CA GLY A 84 -10.27 -0.28 9.00
C GLY A 84 -8.93 -0.31 8.28
N TRP A 85 -8.64 0.68 7.42
CA TRP A 85 -7.26 0.91 6.96
C TRP A 85 -6.45 1.59 8.06
N THR A 86 -5.23 1.11 8.28
CA THR A 86 -4.31 1.63 9.31
C THR A 86 -3.14 2.42 8.73
N HIS A 87 -2.88 2.31 7.42
CA HIS A 87 -1.86 3.08 6.71
C HIS A 87 -2.45 3.67 5.44
N LEU A 88 -2.31 4.98 5.28
CA LEU A 88 -2.78 5.72 4.12
C LEU A 88 -1.63 6.51 3.50
N VAL A 89 -1.69 6.69 2.19
CA VAL A 89 -0.72 7.50 1.44
C VAL A 89 -1.47 8.64 0.79
N THR A 90 -0.90 9.85 0.89
CA THR A 90 -1.48 11.06 0.28
C THR A 90 -0.47 11.77 -0.61
N GLY A 91 -0.96 12.64 -1.48
CA GLY A 91 -0.12 13.55 -2.28
C GLY A 91 0.36 14.79 -1.51
N GLY A 92 0.23 14.82 -0.18
CA GLY A 92 0.80 15.86 0.68
C GLY A 92 -0.15 17.01 1.07
N THR A 93 -1.26 17.23 0.36
CA THR A 93 -2.23 18.28 0.71
C THR A 93 -3.42 17.77 1.53
N CYS A 94 -3.57 16.46 1.67
CA CYS A 94 -4.66 15.86 2.44
C CYS A 94 -4.27 15.81 3.93
N SER A 95 -5.08 16.47 4.76
CA SER A 95 -5.00 16.42 6.23
C SER A 95 -6.18 15.64 6.81
N LEU A 96 -5.92 14.81 7.80
CA LEU A 96 -6.93 14.13 8.61
C LEU A 96 -6.85 14.61 10.07
N PRO A 97 -7.94 14.51 10.85
CA PRO A 97 -7.89 14.74 12.29
C PRO A 97 -6.81 13.88 12.97
N GLU A 98 -6.12 14.47 13.95
CA GLU A 98 -4.93 13.88 14.60
C GLU A 98 -5.25 12.68 15.49
N ASP A 99 -6.50 12.54 15.92
CA ASP A 99 -6.99 11.48 16.79
C ASP A 99 -7.43 10.22 16.04
N LEU A 100 -7.40 10.23 14.70
CA LEU A 100 -7.71 9.04 13.92
C LEU A 100 -6.60 7.97 14.10
N PRO A 101 -6.97 6.69 14.29
CA PRO A 101 -6.02 5.60 14.51
C PRO A 101 -5.38 5.14 13.18
N VAL A 102 -4.70 6.06 12.50
CA VAL A 102 -4.14 5.85 11.16
C VAL A 102 -2.75 6.46 11.03
N THR A 103 -1.86 5.75 10.37
CA THR A 103 -0.56 6.25 9.95
C THR A 103 -0.70 6.89 8.57
N LEU A 104 -0.35 8.17 8.47
CA LEU A 104 -0.37 8.92 7.20
C LEU A 104 1.05 9.07 6.63
N TRP A 105 1.26 8.60 5.41
CA TRP A 105 2.49 8.82 4.65
C TRP A 105 2.23 9.75 3.47
N THR A 106 3.25 10.49 3.04
CA THR A 106 3.21 11.19 1.76
C THR A 106 3.86 10.32 0.68
N ARG A 107 3.48 10.52 -0.58
CA ARG A 107 4.16 9.87 -1.71
C ARG A 107 5.66 10.14 -1.71
N ASP A 108 6.08 11.37 -1.47
CA ASP A 108 7.51 11.73 -1.48
C ASP A 108 8.31 10.91 -0.44
N VAL A 109 7.74 10.69 0.74
CA VAL A 109 8.36 9.86 1.78
C VAL A 109 8.37 8.38 1.39
N LEU A 110 7.30 7.88 0.76
CA LEU A 110 7.17 6.46 0.44
C LEU A 110 8.01 6.03 -0.77
N PHE A 111 8.13 6.91 -1.78
CA PHE A 111 8.86 6.70 -3.02
C PHE A 111 10.31 7.23 -2.95
N GLY A 112 10.64 8.03 -1.93
CA GLY A 112 12.00 8.52 -1.70
C GLY A 112 12.94 7.50 -1.04
N GLY A 113 14.18 7.93 -0.79
CA GLY A 113 15.10 7.21 0.10
C GLY A 113 15.82 5.98 -0.48
N GLY A 114 15.82 5.79 -1.80
CA GLY A 114 16.51 4.66 -2.43
C GLY A 114 15.82 3.29 -2.24
N ARG A 115 14.58 3.29 -1.73
CA ARG A 115 13.75 2.09 -1.61
C ARG A 115 13.53 1.45 -2.99
N ARG A 116 13.54 0.12 -3.04
CA ARG A 116 13.11 -0.63 -4.24
C ARG A 116 11.61 -0.46 -4.42
N VAL A 117 11.20 0.05 -5.58
CA VAL A 117 9.79 0.24 -5.95
C VAL A 117 9.46 -0.65 -7.14
N VAL A 118 8.40 -1.44 -7.01
CA VAL A 118 7.85 -2.29 -8.08
C VAL A 118 6.42 -1.85 -8.35
N ASN A 119 6.14 -1.37 -9.55
CA ASN A 119 4.79 -1.02 -9.98
C ASN A 119 4.25 -2.08 -10.94
N LEU A 120 3.11 -2.68 -10.60
CA LEU A 120 2.53 -3.80 -11.35
C LEU A 120 1.40 -3.39 -12.31
N HIS A 121 1.25 -2.10 -12.65
CA HIS A 121 0.11 -1.56 -13.43
C HIS A 121 -0.34 -2.41 -14.63
N ASP A 122 0.62 -2.88 -15.45
CA ASP A 122 0.35 -3.69 -16.65
C ASP A 122 0.91 -5.12 -16.56
N ASP A 123 1.28 -5.55 -15.35
CA ASP A 123 1.97 -6.82 -15.17
C ASP A 123 0.99 -8.01 -15.16
N ARG A 124 1.13 -8.89 -16.16
CA ARG A 124 0.34 -10.11 -16.30
C ARG A 124 0.93 -11.32 -15.58
N GLN A 125 2.15 -11.21 -15.06
CA GLN A 125 2.90 -12.25 -14.36
C GLN A 125 3.56 -11.70 -13.08
N PRO A 126 2.78 -11.15 -12.14
CA PRO A 126 3.31 -10.40 -11.00
C PRO A 126 4.28 -11.21 -10.14
N ALA A 127 4.03 -12.53 -9.96
CA ALA A 127 4.93 -13.40 -9.20
C ALA A 127 6.33 -13.52 -9.82
N SER A 128 6.43 -13.61 -11.14
CA SER A 128 7.70 -13.69 -11.87
C SER A 128 8.46 -12.37 -11.77
N THR A 129 7.76 -11.24 -11.93
CA THR A 129 8.36 -9.91 -11.80
C THR A 129 8.89 -9.66 -10.40
N LEU A 130 8.13 -9.99 -9.36
CA LEU A 130 8.57 -9.84 -7.97
C LEU A 130 9.84 -10.64 -7.69
N ARG A 131 9.91 -11.90 -8.13
CA ARG A 131 11.14 -12.71 -8.01
C ARG A 131 12.32 -12.10 -8.73
N ARG A 132 12.14 -11.55 -9.93
CA ARG A 132 13.24 -10.95 -10.70
C ARG A 132 13.77 -9.66 -10.09
N VAL A 133 12.90 -8.83 -9.50
CA VAL A 133 13.24 -7.48 -9.06
C VAL A 133 13.62 -7.43 -7.57
N LEU A 134 13.04 -8.31 -6.75
CA LEU A 134 13.19 -8.29 -5.30
C LEU A 134 14.08 -9.40 -4.75
N ALA A 135 14.47 -10.40 -5.55
CA ALA A 135 15.48 -11.38 -5.15
C ALA A 135 16.88 -10.77 -4.99
#